data_AF-A0A1W1W236-F1
#
_entry.id   AF-A0A1W1W236-F1
#
_cell.length_a   1.000
_cell.length_b   1.000
_cell.length_c   1.000
_cell.angle_alpha   90.00
_cell.angle_beta   90.00
_cell.angle_gamma   90.00
#
_symmetry.space_group_name_H-M   'P 1'
#
loop_
_entity.id
_entity.type
_entity.pdbx_description
1 polymer ?
#
loop_
_entity_poly.entity_id
_entity_poly.type
_entity_poly.pdbx_seq_one_letter_code
_entity_poly.pdbx_strand_id
1 'polypeptide(L)'
;MGLAVEAPLGNPNEFGISRDDPSTFLRLPTGDGEWNVWSRAALSHSAGPAYFTLSIGYNKRTGGFTDQYTYGGQVGYQPFTKLWLTAQARTLDNVRPPDLTQFSTIGLGEGVAYSTAGLGASYSLTKNLSATADWAVGFGKLRNVYSGSQYTFGVAWEW
;
A
#
# COMPACT_ATOMS: atom_id res chain seq x y z
N MET A 1 -7.97 -6.55 -15.51
CA MET A 1 -8.48 -6.78 -14.13
C MET A 1 -7.66 -7.88 -13.50
N GLY A 2 -7.57 -7.91 -12.16
CA GLY A 2 -6.85 -8.95 -11.43
C GLY A 2 -7.58 -9.32 -10.14
N LEU A 3 -7.36 -10.57 -9.72
CA LEU A 3 -7.79 -11.11 -8.43
C LEU A 3 -6.53 -11.53 -7.66
N ALA A 4 -6.48 -11.21 -6.37
CA ALA A 4 -5.44 -11.65 -5.48
C ALA A 4 -6.05 -12.13 -4.16
N VAL A 5 -5.44 -13.14 -3.57
CA VAL A 5 -5.87 -13.71 -2.29
C VAL A 5 -4.69 -13.61 -1.32
N GLU A 6 -4.95 -13.04 -0.15
CA GLU A 6 -3.99 -12.92 0.95
C GLU A 6 -4.44 -13.86 2.07
N ALA A 7 -3.58 -14.82 2.40
CA ALA A 7 -3.83 -15.79 3.46
C ALA A 7 -3.49 -15.20 4.84
N PRO A 8 -4.22 -15.58 5.91
CA PRO A 8 -4.01 -15.07 7.28
C PRO A 8 -2.80 -15.73 7.94
N LEU A 9 -1.61 -15.57 7.34
CA LEU A 9 -0.38 -16.19 7.82
C LEU A 9 0.34 -15.35 8.89
N GLY A 10 -0.01 -14.07 9.01
CA GLY A 10 0.54 -13.19 10.03
C GLY A 10 -0.14 -13.40 11.39
N ASN A 11 0.63 -13.21 12.46
CA ASN A 11 0.11 -13.30 13.82
C ASN A 11 -0.41 -11.92 14.28
N PRO A 12 -1.73 -11.77 14.56
CA PRO A 12 -2.30 -10.49 15.00
C PRO A 12 -2.00 -10.15 16.47
N ASN A 13 -1.48 -11.12 17.24
CA ASN A 13 -1.26 -11.00 18.68
C ASN A 13 0.20 -10.74 19.05
N GLU A 14 1.07 -10.43 18.09
CA GLU A 14 2.46 -10.10 18.39
C GLU A 14 2.58 -8.73 19.07
N PHE A 15 3.41 -8.66 20.10
CA PHE A 15 3.74 -7.43 20.81
C PHE A 15 5.19 -7.43 21.28
N GLY A 16 5.80 -6.25 21.29
CA GLY A 16 7.08 -6.01 21.94
C GLY A 16 6.85 -5.48 23.35
N ILE A 17 7.60 -6.01 24.33
CA ILE A 17 7.64 -5.46 25.70
C ILE A 17 8.99 -4.74 25.87
N SER A 18 8.98 -3.58 26.53
CA SER A 18 10.21 -2.89 26.91
C SER A 18 11.03 -3.73 27.89
N ARG A 19 12.36 -3.73 27.71
CA ARG A 19 13.28 -4.43 28.61
C ARG A 19 13.42 -3.73 29.96
N ASP A 20 13.25 -2.41 29.98
CA ASP A 20 13.47 -1.58 31.16
C ASP A 20 12.18 -1.39 31.99
N ASP A 21 11.02 -1.50 31.35
CA ASP A 21 9.71 -1.37 31.99
C ASP A 21 8.68 -2.31 31.34
N PRO A 22 8.38 -3.47 31.94
CA PRO A 22 7.42 -4.42 31.40
C PRO A 22 5.98 -3.91 31.27
N SER A 23 5.64 -2.78 31.89
CA SER A 23 4.34 -2.13 31.71
C SER A 23 4.23 -1.37 30.39
N THR A 24 5.38 -1.07 29.77
CA THR A 24 5.46 -0.47 28.43
C THR A 24 5.51 -1.57 27.38
N PHE A 25 4.45 -1.69 26.59
CA PHE A 25 4.37 -2.63 25.47
C PHE A 25 3.82 -1.95 24.20
N LEU A 26 4.15 -2.52 23.05
CA LEU A 26 3.70 -2.07 21.74
C LEU A 26 3.19 -3.25 20.92
N ARG A 27 1.99 -3.14 20.36
CA ARG A 27 1.46 -4.15 19.44
C ARG A 27 2.19 -4.06 18.10
N LEU A 28 2.74 -5.18 17.64
CA LEU A 28 3.56 -5.31 16.43
C LEU A 28 3.10 -6.51 15.59
N PRO A 29 1.81 -6.57 15.19
CA PRO A 29 1.31 -7.68 14.41
C PRO A 29 2.00 -7.77 13.07
N THR A 30 2.13 -9.00 12.60
CA THR A 30 2.70 -9.31 11.27
C THR A 30 1.61 -9.55 10.22
N GLY A 31 0.34 -9.51 10.63
CA GLY A 31 -0.84 -9.57 9.77
C GLY A 31 -2.12 -9.27 10.56
N ASP A 32 -3.24 -9.16 9.85
CA ASP A 32 -4.55 -8.84 10.42
C ASP A 32 -5.32 -10.06 10.94
N GLY A 33 -4.85 -11.27 10.58
CA GLY A 33 -5.47 -12.54 10.96
C GLY A 33 -6.69 -12.93 10.11
N GLU A 34 -6.96 -12.23 9.01
CA GLU A 34 -8.13 -12.48 8.15
C GLU A 34 -7.73 -12.88 6.73
N TRP A 35 -8.58 -13.65 6.05
CA TRP A 35 -8.47 -13.77 4.60
C TRP A 35 -8.92 -12.46 3.96
N ASN A 36 -8.11 -11.97 3.03
CA ASN A 36 -8.39 -10.77 2.24
C ASN A 36 -8.42 -11.17 0.75
N VAL A 37 -9.53 -10.87 0.06
CA VAL A 37 -9.68 -11.12 -1.37
C VAL A 37 -9.78 -9.79 -2.10
N TRP A 38 -8.74 -9.49 -2.87
CA TRP A 38 -8.62 -8.25 -3.62
C TRP A 38 -9.06 -8.41 -5.06
N SER A 39 -10.04 -7.61 -5.46
CA SER A 39 -10.44 -7.39 -6.84
C SER A 39 -9.94 -6.04 -7.30
N ARG A 40 -9.13 -6.00 -8.37
CA ARG A 40 -8.52 -4.75 -8.86
C ARG A 40 -8.75 -4.57 -10.36
N ALA A 41 -9.01 -3.33 -10.76
CA ALA A 41 -9.11 -2.92 -12.15
C ALA A 41 -8.27 -1.67 -12.37
N ALA A 42 -7.62 -1.60 -13.54
CA ALA A 42 -6.84 -0.45 -13.94
C ALA A 42 -7.07 -0.18 -15.43
N LEU A 43 -7.10 1.10 -15.78
CA LEU A 43 -7.13 1.59 -17.15
C LEU A 43 -5.87 2.43 -17.35
N SER A 44 -5.08 2.08 -18.36
CA SER A 44 -3.84 2.78 -18.70
C SER A 44 -3.87 3.26 -20.13
N HIS A 45 -3.29 4.42 -20.37
CA HIS A 45 -3.08 4.95 -21.71
C HIS A 45 -1.72 5.63 -21.79
N SER A 46 -1.03 5.40 -22.90
CA SER A 46 0.29 5.98 -23.18
C SER A 46 0.16 7.01 -24.29
N ALA A 47 0.77 8.18 -24.07
CA ALA A 47 0.82 9.29 -25.01
C ALA A 47 2.28 9.75 -25.17
N GLY A 48 2.97 9.17 -26.16
CA GLY A 48 4.39 9.44 -26.42
C GLY A 48 5.28 9.01 -25.24
N PRO A 49 6.14 9.90 -24.71
CA PRO A 49 7.00 9.59 -23.56
C PRO A 49 6.25 9.60 -22.21
N ALA A 50 4.94 9.78 -22.21
CA ALA A 50 4.14 9.81 -20.99
C ALA A 50 3.11 8.69 -20.96
N TYR A 51 2.69 8.29 -19.77
CA TYR A 51 1.51 7.48 -19.57
C TYR A 51 0.70 7.99 -18.38
N PHE A 52 -0.57 7.62 -18.35
CA PHE A 52 -1.37 7.69 -17.15
C PHE A 52 -2.10 6.36 -16.91
N THR A 53 -2.38 6.10 -15.65
CA THR A 53 -3.11 4.95 -15.16
C THR A 53 -4.11 5.40 -14.12
N LEU A 54 -5.35 4.94 -14.23
CA LEU A 54 -6.35 5.03 -13.19
C LEU A 54 -6.59 3.62 -12.65
N SER A 55 -6.68 3.48 -11.33
CA SER A 55 -6.91 2.20 -10.68
C SER A 55 -8.02 2.29 -9.64
N ILE A 56 -8.76 1.19 -9.52
CA ILE A 56 -9.73 0.95 -8.47
C ILE A 56 -9.53 -0.46 -7.91
N GLY A 57 -9.97 -0.67 -6.68
CA GLY A 57 -9.93 -1.98 -6.06
C GLY A 57 -10.94 -2.13 -4.94
N TYR A 58 -11.28 -3.37 -4.65
CA TYR A 58 -12.14 -3.79 -3.55
C TYR A 58 -11.46 -4.92 -2.80
N ASN A 59 -11.43 -4.84 -1.48
CA ASN A 59 -10.92 -5.87 -0.58
C ASN A 59 -12.09 -6.46 0.19
N LYS A 60 -12.39 -7.73 -0.06
CA LYS A 60 -13.33 -8.50 0.75
C LYS A 60 -12.59 -9.09 1.94
N ARG A 61 -12.95 -8.65 3.15
CA ARG A 61 -12.39 -9.12 4.42
C ARG A 61 -13.34 -10.14 5.07
N THR A 62 -12.81 -11.11 5.79
CA THR A 62 -13.58 -12.31 6.18
C THR A 62 -13.75 -12.54 7.68
N GLY A 63 -12.97 -11.89 8.55
CA GLY A 63 -12.99 -12.15 10.01
C GLY A 63 -13.80 -11.12 10.82
N GLY A 64 -14.64 -10.32 10.17
CA GLY A 64 -15.50 -9.32 10.83
C GLY A 64 -15.12 -7.88 10.53
N PHE A 65 -13.89 -7.62 10.08
CA PHE A 65 -13.49 -6.28 9.67
C PHE A 65 -14.29 -5.79 8.46
N THR A 66 -14.37 -4.48 8.37
CA THR A 66 -15.03 -3.80 7.27
C THR A 66 -14.24 -3.97 5.99
N ASP A 67 -14.94 -4.41 4.94
CA ASP A 67 -14.45 -4.43 3.57
C ASP A 67 -13.87 -3.07 3.17
N GLN A 68 -12.86 -3.08 2.31
CA GLN A 68 -12.17 -1.87 1.90
C GLN A 68 -12.31 -1.64 0.41
N TYR A 69 -12.17 -0.39 0.01
CA TYR A 69 -12.02 -0.03 -1.39
C TYR A 69 -10.81 0.89 -1.55
N THR A 70 -10.23 0.85 -2.74
CA THR A 70 -9.09 1.68 -3.09
C THR A 70 -9.33 2.33 -4.43
N TYR A 71 -8.84 3.54 -4.59
CA TYR A 71 -8.81 4.21 -5.88
C TYR A 71 -7.57 5.08 -5.95
N GLY A 72 -7.07 5.29 -7.16
CA GLY A 72 -5.86 6.06 -7.35
C GLY A 72 -5.55 6.31 -8.80
N GLY A 73 -4.57 7.17 -9.00
CA GLY A 73 -4.02 7.51 -10.29
C GLY A 73 -2.50 7.51 -10.23
N GLN A 74 -1.89 7.20 -11.36
CA GLN A 74 -0.46 7.29 -11.57
C GLN A 74 -0.22 7.94 -12.93
N VAL A 75 0.72 8.87 -12.97
CA VAL A 75 1.26 9.40 -14.21
C VAL A 75 2.74 9.06 -14.26
N GLY A 76 3.24 8.80 -15.45
CA GLY A 76 4.66 8.58 -15.68
C GLY A 76 5.14 9.35 -16.88
N TYR A 77 6.42 9.73 -16.83
CA TYR A 77 7.10 10.43 -17.90
C TYR A 77 8.51 9.87 -18.06
N GLN A 78 8.92 9.67 -19.30
CA GLN A 78 10.22 9.15 -19.70
C GLN A 78 11.03 10.30 -20.33
N PRO A 79 11.69 11.16 -19.52
CA PRO A 79 12.50 12.25 -20.05
C PRO A 79 13.69 11.75 -20.89
N PHE A 80 14.23 10.58 -20.55
CA PHE A 80 15.35 9.94 -21.23
C PHE A 80 15.04 8.46 -21.46
N THR A 81 15.67 7.84 -22.45
CA THR A 81 15.41 6.45 -22.85
C THR A 81 15.58 5.43 -21.71
N LYS A 82 16.35 5.76 -20.66
CA LYS A 82 16.63 4.87 -19.53
C LYS A 82 15.95 5.25 -18.22
N LEU A 83 15.30 6.43 -18.13
CA LEU A 83 14.77 6.95 -16.88
C LEU A 83 13.26 7.16 -17.01
N TRP A 84 12.50 6.51 -16.14
CA TRP A 84 11.10 6.80 -15.88
C TRP A 84 10.96 7.56 -14.58
N LEU A 85 10.18 8.63 -14.62
CA LEU A 85 9.71 9.35 -13.45
C LEU A 85 8.23 9.09 -13.30
N THR A 86 7.76 8.86 -12.08
CA THR A 86 6.35 8.60 -11.78
C THR A 86 5.87 9.51 -10.67
N ALA A 87 4.60 9.87 -10.73
CA ALA A 87 3.87 10.48 -9.64
C ALA A 87 2.56 9.72 -9.47
N GLN A 88 2.22 9.39 -8.23
CA GLN A 88 1.04 8.61 -7.94
C GLN A 88 0.30 9.16 -6.72
N ALA A 89 -1.01 8.99 -6.72
CA ALA A 89 -1.86 9.23 -5.57
C ALA A 89 -2.84 8.06 -5.42
N ARG A 90 -3.03 7.59 -4.20
CA ARG A 90 -3.93 6.48 -3.89
C ARG A 90 -4.62 6.71 -2.55
N THR A 91 -5.90 6.36 -2.49
CA THR A 91 -6.69 6.29 -1.28
C THR A 91 -7.12 4.85 -1.01
N LEU A 92 -7.12 4.48 0.26
CA LEU A 92 -7.74 3.27 0.80
C LEU A 92 -8.75 3.70 1.86
N ASP A 93 -9.97 3.18 1.79
CA ASP A 93 -11.01 3.48 2.75
C ASP A 93 -11.94 2.29 2.99
N ASN A 94 -12.79 2.41 4.02
CA ASN A 94 -13.70 1.39 4.49
C ASN A 94 -15.07 1.59 3.83
N VAL A 95 -15.70 0.51 3.37
CA VAL A 95 -17.00 0.53 2.67
C VAL A 95 -18.13 0.96 3.59
N ARG A 96 -18.02 0.68 4.89
CA ARG A 96 -18.95 1.08 5.95
C ARG A 96 -18.19 1.76 7.11
N PRO A 97 -18.89 2.46 8.02
CA PRO A 97 -18.28 2.92 9.26
C PRO A 97 -17.60 1.77 10.00
N PRO A 98 -16.35 1.94 10.46
CA PRO A 98 -15.63 0.86 11.16
C PRO A 98 -16.32 0.47 12.46
N ASP A 99 -16.28 -0.81 12.79
CA ASP A 99 -16.74 -1.29 14.09
C ASP A 99 -15.75 -0.87 15.18
N LEU A 100 -16.17 0.07 16.03
CA LEU A 100 -15.33 0.60 17.10
C LEU A 100 -14.97 -0.47 18.16
N THR A 101 -15.76 -1.53 18.26
CA THR A 101 -15.55 -2.63 19.22
C THR A 101 -14.49 -3.63 18.76
N GLN A 102 -14.12 -3.57 17.47
CA GLN A 102 -13.13 -4.43 16.85
C GLN A 102 -11.85 -3.66 16.48
N PHE A 103 -11.59 -2.52 17.12
CA PHE A 103 -10.36 -1.77 16.91
C PHE A 103 -9.14 -2.65 17.19
N SER A 104 -8.52 -3.06 16.08
CA SER A 104 -7.30 -3.83 16.05
C SER A 104 -6.10 -2.89 15.99
N THR A 105 -4.91 -3.46 15.95
CA THR A 105 -3.65 -2.75 15.86
C THR A 105 -3.58 -1.79 14.67
N ILE A 106 -2.91 -0.66 14.90
CA ILE A 106 -2.59 0.35 13.90
C ILE A 106 -1.92 -0.29 12.67
N GLY A 107 -2.43 0.04 11.49
CA GLY A 107 -1.89 -0.34 10.18
C GLY A 107 -2.43 -1.66 9.62
N LEU A 108 -2.90 -2.58 10.45
CA LEU A 108 -3.30 -3.95 10.06
C LEU A 108 -4.66 -4.35 10.64
N GLY A 109 -5.51 -3.39 11.01
CA GLY A 109 -6.74 -3.66 11.75
C GLY A 109 -8.02 -3.15 11.12
N GLU A 110 -9.07 -3.11 11.93
CA GLU A 110 -10.33 -2.48 11.58
C GLU A 110 -10.15 -0.96 11.39
N GLY A 111 -10.86 -0.40 10.41
CA GLY A 111 -10.94 1.04 10.23
C GLY A 111 -9.68 1.71 9.66
N VAL A 112 -8.67 0.95 9.23
CA VAL A 112 -7.52 1.48 8.49
C VAL A 112 -8.02 2.23 7.26
N ALA A 113 -7.66 3.51 7.16
CA ALA A 113 -7.98 4.33 6.00
C ALA A 113 -6.88 5.38 5.81
N TYR A 114 -6.40 5.54 4.59
CA TYR A 114 -5.35 6.50 4.31
C TYR A 114 -5.37 7.00 2.86
N SER A 115 -4.87 8.21 2.65
CA SER A 115 -4.47 8.69 1.32
C SER A 115 -2.96 8.89 1.28
N THR A 116 -2.35 8.56 0.15
CA THR A 116 -0.90 8.60 -0.06
C THR A 116 -0.60 9.24 -1.39
N ALA A 117 0.43 10.08 -1.42
CA ALA A 117 1.03 10.62 -2.63
C ALA A 117 2.48 10.17 -2.67
N GLY A 118 2.99 9.88 -3.86
CA GLY A 118 4.38 9.47 -4.01
C GLY A 118 4.96 9.86 -5.35
N LEU A 119 6.29 9.92 -5.35
CA LEU A 119 7.13 10.14 -6.51
C LEU A 119 8.06 8.93 -6.64
N GLY A 120 8.27 8.48 -7.86
CA GLY A 120 9.15 7.35 -8.16
C GLY A 120 10.10 7.67 -9.30
N ALA A 121 11.23 6.99 -9.28
CA ALA A 121 12.19 6.95 -10.36
C ALA A 121 12.58 5.50 -10.63
N SER A 122 12.58 5.10 -11.89
CA SER A 122 13.06 3.80 -12.35
C SER A 122 14.10 4.00 -13.44
N TYR A 123 15.28 3.44 -13.24
CA TYR A 123 16.41 3.59 -14.14
C TYR A 123 16.90 2.23 -14.66
N SER A 124 16.92 2.06 -15.98
CA SER A 124 17.46 0.88 -16.64
C SER A 124 19.00 0.91 -16.61
N LEU A 125 19.58 0.10 -15.72
CA LEU A 125 21.03 -0.08 -15.60
C LEU A 125 21.60 -0.85 -16.79
N THR A 126 20.90 -1.92 -17.19
CA THR A 126 21.18 -2.72 -18.39
C THR A 126 19.89 -2.97 -19.16
N LYS A 127 19.91 -3.83 -20.18
CA LYS A 127 18.69 -4.26 -20.90
C LYS A 127 17.76 -5.13 -20.04
N ASN A 128 18.30 -5.76 -19.00
CA ASN A 128 17.59 -6.74 -18.17
C ASN A 128 17.51 -6.31 -16.70
N LEU A 129 18.29 -5.31 -16.28
CA LEU A 129 18.36 -4.85 -14.90
C LEU A 129 17.90 -3.40 -14.81
N SER A 130 16.96 -3.15 -13.91
CA SER A 130 16.52 -1.80 -13.54
C SER A 130 16.63 -1.60 -12.03
N ALA A 131 16.90 -0.37 -11.61
CA ALA A 131 16.85 0.06 -10.21
C ALA A 131 15.70 1.04 -10.01
N THR A 132 15.04 0.97 -8.86
CA THR A 132 13.93 1.86 -8.51
C THR A 132 14.20 2.57 -7.19
N ALA A 133 13.72 3.82 -7.11
CA ALA A 133 13.71 4.60 -5.90
C ALA A 133 12.37 5.34 -5.83
N ASP A 134 11.64 5.13 -4.74
CA ASP A 134 10.31 5.69 -4.53
C ASP A 134 10.26 6.40 -3.18
N TRP A 135 9.55 7.52 -3.16
CA TRP A 135 9.21 8.26 -1.96
C TRP A 135 7.71 8.42 -1.88
N ALA A 136 7.12 8.13 -0.72
CA ALA A 136 5.70 8.30 -0.48
C ALA A 136 5.43 8.96 0.87
N VAL A 137 4.32 9.69 0.95
CA VAL A 137 3.85 10.34 2.16
C VAL A 137 2.34 10.22 2.28
N GLY A 138 1.86 10.05 3.51
CA GLY A 138 0.44 10.12 3.83
C GLY A 138 -0.07 11.56 3.80
N PHE A 139 -1.26 11.79 3.25
CA PHE A 139 -1.93 13.10 3.27
C PHE A 139 -3.43 12.93 3.47
N GLY A 140 -4.13 14.02 3.80
CA GLY A 140 -5.59 14.02 3.91
C GLY A 140 -6.09 13.04 4.97
N LYS A 141 -6.82 11.99 4.55
CA LYS A 141 -7.33 10.97 5.46
C LYS A 141 -6.17 10.13 5.98
N LEU A 142 -5.99 10.06 7.29
CA LEU A 142 -5.02 9.20 7.96
C LEU A 142 -5.67 8.66 9.23
N ARG A 143 -6.20 7.43 9.17
CA ARG A 143 -6.90 6.77 10.26
C ARG A 143 -6.34 5.38 10.48
N ASN A 144 -6.02 5.09 11.75
CA ASN A 144 -5.45 3.83 12.19
C ASN A 144 -4.18 3.45 11.40
N VAL A 145 -3.32 4.43 11.11
CA VAL A 145 -2.05 4.25 10.40
C VAL A 145 -0.93 5.05 11.07
N TYR A 146 0.30 4.54 11.01
CA TYR A 146 1.48 5.35 11.27
C TYR A 146 1.81 6.14 10.01
N SER A 147 1.76 7.47 10.12
CA SER A 147 2.07 8.37 9.01
C SER A 147 3.48 8.89 9.14
N GLY A 148 4.29 8.66 8.10
CA GLY A 148 5.65 9.15 7.98
C GLY A 148 6.09 9.10 6.51
N SER A 149 7.21 9.73 6.19
CA SER A 149 7.80 9.59 4.85
C SER A 149 8.37 8.18 4.69
N GLN A 150 7.96 7.51 3.62
CA GLN A 150 8.42 6.18 3.26
C GLN A 150 9.37 6.29 2.07
N TYR A 151 10.50 5.60 2.16
CA TYR A 151 11.49 5.51 1.10
C TYR A 151 11.65 4.03 0.74
N THR A 152 11.47 3.70 -0.53
CA THR A 152 11.58 2.33 -1.03
C THR A 152 12.64 2.30 -2.12
N PHE A 153 13.53 1.33 -2.04
CA PHE A 153 14.54 1.08 -3.06
C PHE A 153 14.39 -0.36 -3.54
N GLY A 154 14.54 -0.56 -4.84
CA GLY A 154 14.32 -1.87 -5.46
C GLY A 154 15.24 -2.12 -6.64
N VAL A 155 15.33 -3.39 -7.01
CA VAL A 155 15.94 -3.84 -8.26
C VAL A 155 14.97 -4.79 -8.95
N ALA A 156 14.87 -4.66 -10.26
CA ALA A 156 14.04 -5.53 -11.10
C ALA A 156 14.93 -6.19 -12.15
N TRP A 157 14.77 -7.51 -12.30
CA TRP A 157 15.44 -8.31 -13.32
C TRP A 157 14.42 -8.93 -14.27
N GLU A 158 14.62 -8.73 -15.57
CA GLU A 158 13.80 -9.31 -16.64
C GLU A 158 14.60 -10.40 -17.35
N TRP A 159 14.07 -11.63 -17.37
CA TRP A 159 14.65 -12.82 -18.01
C TRP A 159 14.08 -13.08 -19.41
#